data_AF-A1JHF4-F1
#
_entry.id   AF-A1JHF4-F1
#
_cell.length_a   1.000
_cell.length_b   1.000
_cell.length_c   1.000
_cell.angle_alpha   90.00
_cell.angle_beta   90.00
_cell.angle_gamma   90.00
#
_symmetry.space_group_name_H-M   'P 1'
#
loop_
_entity.id
_entity.type
_entity.pdbx_description
1 polymer ?
#
loop_
_entity_poly.entity_id
_entity_poly.type
_entity_poly.pdbx_seq_one_letter_code
_entity_poly.pdbx_strand_id
1 'polypeptide(L)'
;QGDGDVTILNPDLHIATVADGAELHIMMTADKGRGYVPADQNKLRLSGLEIGTLPIDSIYTPIERVNYTVENTRVGQSNDFDKLTLDVWTDGSLTPTAAISLAAKILTEHLEMFVNLTEEA
;
A
#
# COMPACT_ATOMS: atom_id res chain seq x y z
N GLN A 1 11.09 -2.57 20.69
CA GLN A 1 9.84 -3.34 20.65
C GLN A 1 8.74 -2.33 20.39
N GLY A 2 7.92 -2.53 19.35
CA GLY A 2 6.77 -1.67 19.13
C GLY A 2 5.82 -1.74 20.32
N ASP A 3 4.92 -0.77 20.42
CA ASP A 3 3.69 -0.94 21.20
C ASP A 3 3.01 -2.26 20.76
N GLY A 4 2.25 -2.92 21.64
CA GLY A 4 1.77 -4.29 21.43
C GLY A 4 1.00 -4.54 20.11
N ASP A 5 0.55 -3.45 19.47
CA ASP A 5 -0.21 -3.42 18.22
C ASP A 5 0.64 -3.17 16.95
N VAL A 6 1.97 -3.02 17.07
CA VAL A 6 2.88 -2.70 15.94
C VAL A 6 3.92 -3.80 15.75
N THR A 7 3.99 -4.34 14.54
CA THR A 7 4.97 -5.37 14.15
C THR A 7 5.88 -4.86 13.04
N ILE A 8 7.20 -5.04 13.20
CA ILE A 8 8.21 -4.75 12.18
C ILE A 8 8.42 -6.02 11.35
N LEU A 9 8.17 -5.94 10.03
CA LEU A 9 8.21 -7.11 9.14
C LEU A 9 9.62 -7.47 8.66
N ASN A 10 10.56 -6.54 8.72
CA ASN A 10 11.95 -6.66 8.26
C ASN A 10 12.95 -6.23 9.35
N PRO A 11 13.05 -6.96 10.47
CA PRO A 11 13.87 -6.56 11.62
C PRO A 11 15.36 -6.47 11.35
N ASP A 12 15.85 -7.12 10.29
CA ASP A 12 17.27 -7.15 9.91
C ASP A 12 17.69 -5.98 9.00
N LEU A 13 16.78 -5.01 8.76
CA LEU A 13 17.07 -3.85 7.93
C LEU A 13 18.19 -3.00 8.55
N HIS A 14 19.29 -2.84 7.82
CA HIS A 14 20.38 -1.95 8.22
C HIS A 14 19.93 -0.47 8.15
N ILE A 15 19.92 0.21 9.29
CA ILE A 15 19.52 1.63 9.39
C ILE A 15 20.74 2.56 9.39
N ALA A 16 21.75 2.26 10.22
CA ALA A 16 22.93 3.11 10.38
C ALA A 16 24.13 2.32 10.92
N THR A 17 25.32 2.86 10.72
CA THR A 17 26.56 2.46 11.40
C THR A 17 26.98 3.57 12.35
N VAL A 18 27.17 3.26 13.63
CA VAL A 18 27.54 4.24 14.68
C VAL A 18 29.02 4.07 15.01
N ALA A 19 29.78 5.17 14.96
CA ALA A 19 31.21 5.17 15.25
C ALA A 19 31.49 5.03 16.77
N ASP A 20 32.71 4.60 17.11
CA ASP A 20 33.14 4.48 18.50
C ASP A 20 33.00 5.81 19.26
N GLY A 21 32.31 5.77 20.39
CA GLY A 21 32.04 6.92 21.25
C GLY A 21 30.84 7.79 20.82
N ALA A 22 30.11 7.42 19.77
CA ALA A 22 28.88 8.12 19.36
C ALA A 22 27.62 7.42 19.87
N GLU A 23 26.53 8.18 20.00
CA GLU A 23 25.20 7.66 20.34
C GLU A 23 24.17 8.06 19.27
N LEU A 24 23.20 7.18 19.03
CA LEU A 24 22.10 7.41 18.10
C LEU A 24 20.77 7.19 18.81
N HIS A 25 20.00 8.27 18.94
CA HIS A 25 18.66 8.25 19.50
C HIS A 25 17.67 8.66 18.40
N ILE A 26 16.73 7.76 18.07
CA ILE A 26 15.71 8.00 17.04
C ILE A 26 14.34 7.76 17.66
N MET A 27 13.43 8.71 17.45
CA MET A 27 12.00 8.54 17.68
C MET A 27 11.28 8.55 16.33
N MET A 28 10.42 7.55 16.10
CA MET A 28 9.63 7.44 14.87
C MET A 28 8.16 7.31 15.23
N THR A 29 7.31 7.92 14.41
CA THR A 29 5.86 7.82 14.52
C THR A 29 5.34 7.07 13.30
N ALA A 30 4.51 6.06 13.54
CA ALA A 30 3.79 5.33 12.49
C ALA A 30 2.29 5.61 12.62
N ASP A 31 1.59 5.73 11.48
CA ASP A 31 0.15 5.95 11.39
C ASP A 31 -0.46 4.99 10.35
N LYS A 32 -1.78 4.81 10.38
CA LYS A 32 -2.52 4.05 9.36
C LYS A 32 -3.02 5.02 8.30
N GLY A 33 -2.69 4.73 7.04
CA GLY A 33 -3.11 5.54 5.90
C GLY A 33 -3.47 4.70 4.68
N ARG A 34 -3.62 5.37 3.54
CA ARG A 34 -3.87 4.73 2.24
C ARG A 34 -3.01 5.39 1.18
N GLY A 35 -2.50 4.59 0.26
CA GLY A 35 -1.71 5.07 -0.88
C GLY A 35 -0.38 5.68 -0.46
N TYR A 36 -0.10 6.87 -0.97
CA TYR A 36 1.15 7.60 -0.77
C TYR A 36 0.85 9.01 -0.27
N VAL A 37 1.56 9.45 0.76
CA VAL A 37 1.48 10.82 1.27
C VAL A 37 2.87 11.44 1.28
N PRO A 38 3.10 12.54 0.54
CA PRO A 38 4.41 13.19 0.52
C PRO A 38 4.70 13.92 1.84
N ALA A 39 5.99 14.11 2.13
CA ALA A 39 6.49 14.78 3.32
C ALA A 39 5.89 16.18 3.53
N ASP A 40 5.70 16.95 2.46
CA ASP A 40 5.08 18.29 2.53
C ASP A 40 3.65 18.23 3.06
N GLN A 41 2.88 17.21 2.70
CA GLN A 41 1.54 17.03 3.22
C GLN A 41 1.58 16.58 4.68
N ASN A 42 2.54 15.74 5.07
CA ASN A 42 2.75 15.37 6.48
C ASN A 42 3.09 16.58 7.36
N LYS A 43 3.90 17.51 6.86
CA LYS A 43 4.21 18.78 7.55
C LYS A 43 2.97 19.62 7.83
N LEU A 44 1.99 19.61 6.92
CA LEU A 44 0.73 20.34 7.07
C LEU A 44 -0.26 19.61 7.98
N ARG A 45 -0.34 18.26 7.85
CA ARG A 45 -1.27 17.41 8.61
C ARG A 45 -0.91 17.34 10.09
N LEU A 46 0.39 17.27 10.39
CA LEU A 46 0.93 17.22 11.73
C LEU A 46 1.11 18.66 12.23
N SER A 47 0.01 19.38 12.44
CA SER A 47 0.08 20.73 12.98
C SER A 47 0.73 20.70 14.37
N GLY A 48 1.69 21.61 14.61
CA GLY A 48 2.40 21.68 15.89
C GLY A 48 3.55 20.67 16.08
N LEU A 49 4.16 20.19 14.99
CA LEU A 49 5.40 19.40 15.07
C LEU A 49 6.43 20.09 15.97
N GLU A 50 7.01 19.32 16.90
CA GLU A 50 8.09 19.80 17.74
C GLU A 50 9.31 20.19 16.89
N ILE A 51 10.03 21.22 17.33
CA ILE A 51 11.26 21.65 16.68
C ILE A 51 12.23 20.47 16.64
N GLY A 52 12.75 20.17 15.46
CA GLY A 52 13.63 19.02 15.23
C GLY A 52 12.94 17.81 14.62
N THR A 53 11.61 17.83 14.46
CA THR A 53 10.91 16.75 13.74
C THR A 53 11.10 16.87 12.24
N LEU A 54 11.51 15.76 11.61
CA LEU A 54 11.71 15.66 10.16
C LEU A 54 10.54 14.88 9.53
N PRO A 55 9.63 15.54 8.81
CA PRO A 55 8.60 14.83 8.06
C PRO A 55 9.23 14.10 6.87
N ILE A 56 8.82 12.85 6.67
CA ILE A 56 9.22 12.02 5.54
C ILE A 56 7.98 11.60 4.74
N ASP A 57 8.19 11.05 3.56
CA ASP A 57 7.12 10.45 2.77
C ASP A 57 6.54 9.22 3.50
N SER A 58 5.23 9.02 3.42
CA SER A 58 4.55 7.86 3.98
C SER A 58 4.01 6.99 2.86
N ILE A 59 4.61 5.82 2.71
CA ILE A 59 4.18 4.78 1.77
C ILE A 59 3.29 3.82 2.55
N TYR A 60 1.97 4.01 2.44
CA TYR A 60 0.98 3.16 3.12
C TYR A 60 0.53 1.97 2.26
N THR A 61 0.79 2.03 0.95
CA THR A 61 0.44 0.94 0.05
C THR A 61 1.34 -0.26 0.30
N PRO A 62 0.77 -1.46 0.53
CA PRO A 62 1.55 -2.70 0.65
C PRO A 62 2.00 -3.23 -0.72
N ILE A 63 1.67 -2.52 -1.81
CA ILE A 63 1.91 -2.92 -3.20
C ILE A 63 3.10 -2.14 -3.73
N GLU A 64 4.15 -2.86 -4.12
CA GLU A 64 5.37 -2.30 -4.69
C GLU A 64 5.27 -2.12 -6.20
N ARG A 65 4.65 -3.10 -6.87
CA ARG A 65 4.52 -3.12 -8.33
C ARG A 65 3.34 -3.95 -8.78
N VAL A 66 2.70 -3.53 -9.86
CA VAL A 66 1.69 -4.31 -10.60
C VAL A 66 1.99 -4.20 -12.08
N ASN A 67 1.95 -5.33 -12.78
CA ASN A 67 1.95 -5.40 -14.24
C ASN A 67 0.76 -6.24 -14.70
N TYR A 68 0.32 -6.01 -15.94
CA TYR A 68 -0.71 -6.83 -16.56
C TYR A 68 -0.47 -7.00 -18.05
N THR A 69 -0.93 -8.13 -18.57
CA THR A 69 -0.96 -8.42 -20.01
C THR A 69 -2.32 -9.01 -20.39
N VAL A 70 -2.81 -8.63 -21.57
CA VAL A 70 -4.06 -9.13 -22.14
C VAL A 70 -3.72 -9.76 -23.49
N GLU A 71 -4.13 -11.00 -23.68
CA GLU A 71 -3.93 -11.76 -24.91
C GLU A 71 -5.23 -12.44 -25.33
N ASN A 72 -5.45 -12.57 -26.64
CA ASN A 72 -6.57 -13.36 -27.15
C ASN A 72 -6.37 -14.83 -26.77
N THR A 73 -7.45 -15.49 -26.34
CA THR A 73 -7.45 -16.90 -25.98
C THR A 73 -8.59 -17.64 -26.65
N ARG A 74 -8.31 -18.88 -27.08
CA ARG A 74 -9.33 -19.79 -27.61
C ARG A 74 -9.97 -20.54 -26.46
N VAL A 75 -11.30 -20.46 -26.34
CA VAL A 75 -12.08 -21.28 -25.42
C VAL A 75 -13.01 -22.16 -26.24
N GLY A 76 -12.68 -23.45 -26.30
CA GLY A 76 -13.39 -24.41 -27.15
C GLY A 76 -13.23 -24.08 -28.64
N GLN A 77 -14.34 -23.75 -29.31
CA GLN A 77 -14.35 -23.39 -30.73
C GLN A 77 -14.32 -21.87 -30.98
N SER A 78 -14.48 -21.03 -29.95
CA SER A 78 -14.49 -19.57 -30.08
C SER A 78 -13.13 -18.96 -29.76
N ASN A 79 -12.76 -17.93 -30.52
CA ASN A 79 -11.47 -17.24 -30.45
C ASN A 79 -11.55 -15.81 -29.88
N ASP A 80 -12.74 -15.38 -29.47
CA ASP A 80 -13.01 -13.97 -29.14
C ASP A 80 -12.98 -13.70 -27.63
N PHE A 81 -12.25 -14.52 -26.86
CA PHE A 81 -12.08 -14.32 -25.44
C PHE A 81 -10.73 -13.66 -25.15
N ASP A 82 -10.69 -12.84 -24.10
CA ASP A 82 -9.46 -12.28 -23.56
C ASP A 82 -8.98 -13.09 -22.36
N LYS A 83 -7.68 -13.33 -22.29
CA LYS A 83 -6.99 -13.82 -21.10
C LYS A 83 -6.18 -12.67 -20.49
N LEU A 84 -6.51 -12.34 -19.25
CA LEU A 84 -5.77 -11.38 -18.42
C LEU A 84 -4.78 -12.13 -17.54
N THR A 85 -3.51 -11.72 -17.57
CA THR A 85 -2.49 -12.14 -16.59
C THR A 85 -2.09 -10.92 -15.76
N LEU A 86 -2.08 -11.08 -14.43
CA LEU A 86 -1.67 -10.06 -13.46
C LEU A 86 -0.43 -10.53 -12.73
N ASP A 87 0.61 -9.69 -12.70
CA ASP A 87 1.78 -9.87 -11.86
C ASP A 87 1.78 -8.81 -10.76
N VAL A 88 1.73 -9.24 -9.50
CA VAL A 88 1.60 -8.36 -8.33
C VAL A 88 2.72 -8.65 -7.34
N TRP A 89 3.46 -7.61 -6.97
CA TRP A 89 4.51 -7.65 -5.95
C TRP A 89 4.09 -6.83 -4.73
N THR A 90 4.25 -7.41 -3.54
CA THR A 90 3.90 -6.80 -2.27
C THR A 90 5.11 -6.76 -1.34
N ASP A 91 5.08 -5.84 -0.37
CA ASP A 91 6.14 -5.65 0.63
C ASP A 91 6.13 -6.70 1.76
N GLY A 92 5.24 -7.69 1.66
CA GLY A 92 5.06 -8.75 2.65
C GLY A 92 4.06 -8.44 3.78
N SER A 93 3.57 -7.20 3.91
CA SER A 93 2.52 -6.86 4.89
C SER A 93 1.14 -7.42 4.51
N LEU A 94 0.93 -7.68 3.23
CA LEU A 94 -0.26 -8.33 2.67
C LEU A 94 0.16 -9.29 1.55
N THR A 95 -0.47 -10.47 1.48
CA THR A 95 -0.19 -11.41 0.38
C THR A 95 -0.77 -10.88 -0.94
N PRO A 96 -0.17 -11.19 -2.11
CA PRO A 96 -0.71 -10.76 -3.40
C PRO A 96 -2.16 -11.16 -3.63
N THR A 97 -2.54 -12.38 -3.22
CA THR A 97 -3.93 -12.86 -3.32
C THR A 97 -4.88 -12.03 -2.47
N ALA A 98 -4.52 -11.74 -1.22
CA ALA A 98 -5.35 -10.94 -0.34
C ALA A 98 -5.46 -9.49 -0.83
N ALA A 99 -4.39 -8.94 -1.40
CA ALA A 99 -4.39 -7.63 -2.05
C ALA A 99 -5.39 -7.57 -3.22
N ILE A 100 -5.37 -8.57 -4.11
CA ILE A 100 -6.31 -8.65 -5.23
C ILE A 100 -7.75 -8.81 -4.73
N SER A 101 -7.99 -9.65 -3.72
CA SER A 101 -9.33 -9.80 -3.13
C SER A 101 -9.85 -8.51 -2.51
N LEU A 102 -8.99 -7.77 -1.80
CA LEU A 102 -9.35 -6.47 -1.23
C LEU A 102 -9.64 -5.43 -2.32
N ALA A 103 -8.82 -5.40 -3.38
CA ALA A 103 -9.02 -4.50 -4.51
C ALA A 103 -10.37 -4.79 -5.22
N ALA A 104 -10.68 -6.06 -5.46
CA ALA A 104 -11.96 -6.47 -6.04
C ALA A 104 -13.15 -6.05 -5.17
N LYS A 105 -13.07 -6.28 -3.85
CA LYS A 105 -14.10 -5.84 -2.91
C LYS A 105 -14.33 -4.32 -2.97
N ILE A 106 -13.26 -3.53 -2.91
CA ILE A 106 -13.35 -2.05 -2.96
C ILE A 106 -13.97 -1.61 -4.29
N LEU A 107 -13.59 -2.22 -5.41
CA LEU A 107 -14.15 -1.91 -6.72
C LEU A 107 -15.64 -2.22 -6.80
N THR A 108 -16.06 -3.39 -6.29
CA THR A 108 -17.47 -3.77 -6.24
C THR A 108 -18.29 -2.80 -5.40
N GLU A 109 -17.82 -2.43 -4.21
CA GLU A 109 -18.49 -1.44 -3.34
C GLU A 109 -18.70 -0.08 -4.05
N HIS A 110 -17.75 0.34 -4.89
CA HIS A 110 -17.92 1.56 -5.68
C HIS A 110 -18.94 1.42 -6.80
N LEU A 111 -19.03 0.25 -7.44
CA LEU A 111 -19.99 -0.01 -8.52
C LEU A 111 -21.42 -0.17 -7.99
N GLU A 112 -21.60 -0.72 -6.80
CA GLU A 112 -22.92 -0.89 -6.16
C GLU A 112 -23.69 0.42 -6.04
N MET A 113 -23.01 1.55 -5.80
CA MET A 113 -23.63 2.87 -5.76
C MET A 113 -24.36 3.24 -7.07
N PHE A 114 -23.91 2.71 -8.21
CA PHE A 114 -24.51 2.99 -9.52
C PHE A 114 -25.62 2.02 -9.88
N VAL A 115 -25.61 0.80 -9.34
CA VAL A 115 -26.65 -0.21 -9.60
C VAL A 115 -28.01 0.31 -9.12
N ASN A 116 -28.05 0.93 -7.94
CA ASN A 116 -29.30 1.45 -7.36
C ASN A 116 -29.86 2.68 -8.11
N LEU A 117 -29.08 3.34 -8.97
CA LEU A 117 -29.58 4.45 -9.80
C LEU A 117 -30.46 3.96 -10.95
N THR A 118 -30.41 2.66 -11.29
CA THR A 118 -31.18 2.10 -12.40
C THR A 118 -32.61 1.68 -12.03
N GLU A 119 -32.95 1.59 -10.74
CA GLU A 119 -34.34 1.33 -10.30
C GLU A 119 -35.23 2.58 -10.31
N GLU A 120 -34.64 3.77 -10.48
CA GLU A 120 -35.36 5.04 -10.59
C GLU A 120 -35.48 5.56 -12.05
N ALA A 121 -35.00 4.78 -13.04
CA ALA A 121 -34.97 5.14 -14.47
C ALA A 121 -36.06 4.44 -15.30
#